data_AF-A0A4W6FIC1-F1
#
_entry.id   AF-A0A4W6FIC1-F1
#
_cell.length_a   1.000
_cell.length_b   1.000
_cell.length_c   1.000
_cell.angle_alpha   90.00
_cell.angle_beta   90.00
_cell.angle_gamma   90.00
#
_symmetry.space_group_name_H-M   'P 1'
#
loop_
_entity.id
_entity.type
_entity.pdbx_description
1 polymer ?
#
loop_
_entity_poly.entity_id
_entity_poly.type
_entity_poly.pdbx_seq_one_letter_code
_entity_poly.pdbx_strand_id
1 'polypeptide(L)'
;MRSSVLLGLLLLHLSVTSTQKKTCCSWKCLLFTLQWPGGFCQSLTEETLCKIPESINNWTIHGLWPLKAQQCCNCWPMFQSDVQELEAELNEHWPSLITSKSSFHFW
;
A
#
# COMPACT_ATOMS: atom_id res chain seq x y z
N MET A 1 39.41 14.42 -53.74
CA MET A 1 39.31 14.57 -52.27
C MET A 1 38.02 15.29 -51.90
N ARG A 2 36.86 14.62 -51.91
CA ARG A 2 35.60 15.12 -51.31
C ARG A 2 34.70 13.94 -50.97
N SER A 3 35.20 13.05 -50.13
CA SER A 3 34.39 12.08 -49.40
C SER A 3 34.92 12.06 -47.98
N SER A 4 34.01 12.07 -47.00
CA SER A 4 34.16 11.56 -45.62
C SER A 4 33.57 12.45 -44.52
N VAL A 5 33.06 13.64 -44.77
CA VAL A 5 32.51 14.49 -43.66
C VAL A 5 31.03 14.22 -43.35
N LEU A 6 30.29 13.53 -44.23
CA LEU A 6 28.83 13.33 -44.05
C LEU A 6 28.43 12.06 -43.26
N LEU A 7 29.37 11.18 -42.90
CA LEU A 7 29.06 9.99 -42.09
C LEU A 7 29.13 10.23 -40.57
N GLY A 8 29.67 11.36 -40.12
CA GLY A 8 29.87 11.66 -38.70
C GLY A 8 28.69 12.34 -37.99
N LEU A 9 27.71 12.87 -38.74
CA LEU A 9 26.64 13.70 -38.18
C LEU A 9 25.29 12.98 -38.04
N LEU A 10 25.17 11.71 -38.46
CA LEU A 10 23.89 10.97 -38.40
C LEU A 10 23.74 10.04 -37.18
N LEU A 11 24.75 9.96 -36.30
CA LEU A 11 24.73 9.03 -35.16
C LEU A 11 24.53 9.70 -33.79
N LEU A 12 24.31 11.01 -33.73
CA LEU A 12 24.26 11.80 -32.48
C LEU A 12 22.87 12.22 -31.99
N HIS A 13 21.76 11.78 -32.61
CA HIS A 13 20.43 12.30 -32.26
C HIS A 13 19.34 11.29 -31.89
N LEU A 14 19.68 10.04 -31.57
CA LEU A 14 18.70 9.13 -30.97
C LEU A 14 19.25 8.54 -29.67
N SER A 15 19.68 9.41 -28.76
CA SER A 15 19.56 9.13 -27.33
C SER A 15 18.07 9.08 -27.01
N VAL A 16 17.41 7.97 -27.34
CA VAL A 16 16.11 7.66 -26.77
C VAL A 16 16.36 7.53 -25.27
N THR A 17 16.20 8.63 -24.55
CA THR A 17 15.97 8.59 -23.12
C THR A 17 14.66 7.84 -22.96
N SER A 18 14.76 6.52 -22.80
CA SER A 18 13.66 5.74 -22.26
C SER A 18 13.40 6.33 -20.88
N THR A 19 12.44 7.25 -20.80
CA THR A 19 11.77 7.54 -19.55
C THR A 19 11.27 6.19 -19.08
N GLN A 20 11.98 5.58 -18.13
CA GLN A 20 11.50 4.45 -17.34
C GLN A 20 10.13 4.87 -16.82
N LYS A 21 9.07 4.51 -17.54
CA LYS A 21 7.70 4.68 -17.09
C LYS A 21 7.67 3.85 -15.82
N LYS A 22 7.75 4.50 -14.64
CA LYS A 22 7.48 3.82 -13.38
C LYS A 22 6.11 3.21 -13.56
N THR A 23 6.06 1.89 -13.75
CA THR A 23 4.81 1.15 -13.85
C THR A 23 4.25 1.11 -12.44
N CYS A 24 3.63 2.21 -12.02
CA CYS A 24 2.75 2.20 -10.88
C CYS A 24 1.69 1.13 -11.17
N CYS A 25 1.42 0.27 -10.19
CA CYS A 25 0.52 -0.87 -10.41
C CYS A 25 -0.79 -0.43 -11.04
N SER A 26 -1.11 -1.02 -12.18
CA SER A 26 -2.40 -0.82 -12.81
C SER A 26 -3.40 -1.78 -12.17
N TRP A 27 -4.52 -1.23 -11.71
CA TRP A 27 -5.67 -1.98 -11.20
C TRP A 27 -6.96 -1.35 -11.72
N LYS A 28 -8.03 -2.15 -11.77
CA LYS A 28 -9.35 -1.71 -12.27
C LYS A 28 -10.42 -1.69 -11.19
N CYS A 29 -10.25 -2.50 -10.16
CA CYS A 29 -11.22 -2.66 -9.08
C CYS A 29 -10.49 -2.70 -7.74
N LEU A 30 -11.16 -2.21 -6.71
CA LEU A 30 -10.75 -2.32 -5.32
C LEU A 30 -11.72 -3.25 -4.60
N LEU A 31 -11.19 -4.04 -3.68
CA LEU A 31 -11.95 -4.80 -2.71
C LEU A 31 -11.90 -4.07 -1.38
N PHE A 32 -13.04 -3.57 -0.92
CA PHE A 32 -13.19 -3.07 0.43
C PHE A 32 -13.51 -4.25 1.35
N THR A 33 -12.56 -4.63 2.21
CA THR A 33 -12.68 -5.76 3.11
C THR A 33 -12.99 -5.28 4.51
N LEU A 34 -14.00 -5.94 5.11
CA LEU A 34 -14.37 -5.78 6.51
C LEU A 34 -14.01 -7.06 7.27
N GLN A 35 -13.75 -6.93 8.56
CA GLN A 35 -13.54 -8.06 9.46
C GLN A 35 -14.48 -8.00 10.65
N TRP A 36 -14.92 -9.17 11.11
CA TRP A 36 -15.65 -9.32 12.35
C TRP A 36 -14.65 -9.56 13.49
N PRO A 37 -14.54 -8.67 14.50
CA PRO A 37 -13.48 -8.77 15.50
C PRO A 37 -13.45 -10.10 16.27
N GLY A 38 -14.61 -10.60 16.68
CA GLY A 38 -14.70 -11.88 17.40
C GLY A 38 -14.22 -13.07 16.55
N GLY A 39 -14.58 -13.09 15.26
CA GLY A 39 -14.16 -14.13 14.33
C GLY A 39 -12.66 -14.06 14.01
N PHE A 40 -12.14 -12.84 13.87
CA PHE A 40 -10.70 -12.62 13.71
C PHE A 40 -9.92 -13.14 14.93
N CYS A 41 -10.29 -12.73 16.15
CA CYS A 41 -9.59 -13.16 17.36
C CYS A 41 -9.63 -14.68 17.55
N GLN A 42 -10.78 -15.32 17.29
CA GLN A 42 -10.92 -16.77 17.37
C GLN A 42 -10.06 -17.53 16.34
N SER A 43 -9.71 -16.89 15.23
CA SER A 43 -8.83 -17.49 14.21
C SER A 43 -7.36 -17.51 14.61
N LEU A 44 -6.97 -16.76 15.64
CA LEU A 44 -5.59 -16.72 16.13
C LEU A 44 -5.30 -17.93 17.02
N THR A 45 -4.10 -18.50 16.88
CA THR A 45 -3.65 -19.64 17.70
C THR A 45 -3.49 -19.28 19.18
N GLU A 46 -3.12 -18.02 19.45
CA GLU A 46 -2.97 -17.48 20.80
C GLU A 46 -3.95 -16.31 20.99
N GLU A 47 -5.08 -16.57 21.66
CA GLU A 47 -6.11 -15.56 21.89
C GLU A 47 -5.60 -14.34 22.69
N THR A 48 -4.56 -14.53 23.52
CA THR A 48 -3.91 -13.45 24.30
C THR A 48 -3.24 -12.38 23.43
N LEU A 49 -2.97 -12.70 22.15
CA LEU A 49 -2.44 -11.74 21.18
C LEU A 49 -3.54 -10.84 20.60
N CYS A 50 -4.80 -11.09 20.94
CA CYS A 50 -5.95 -10.31 20.47
C CYS A 50 -6.58 -9.47 21.59
N LYS A 51 -6.98 -8.24 21.26
CA LYS A 51 -7.85 -7.43 22.11
C LYS A 51 -8.87 -6.69 21.26
N ILE A 52 -10.14 -6.89 21.57
CA ILE A 52 -11.25 -6.13 20.99
C ILE A 52 -11.53 -4.96 21.93
N PRO A 53 -11.39 -3.69 21.48
CA PRO A 53 -11.78 -2.53 22.29
C PRO A 53 -13.27 -2.59 22.66
N GLU A 54 -13.62 -2.18 23.87
CA GLU A 54 -15.01 -2.24 24.37
C GLU A 54 -15.98 -1.40 23.54
N SER A 55 -15.49 -0.32 22.91
CA SER A 55 -16.26 0.52 22.01
C SER A 55 -16.64 -0.16 20.69
N ILE A 56 -16.06 -1.33 20.38
CA ILE A 56 -16.19 -2.00 19.08
C ILE A 56 -17.09 -3.21 19.20
N ASN A 57 -18.29 -3.07 18.65
CA ASN A 57 -19.32 -4.10 18.61
C ASN A 57 -19.87 -4.37 17.19
N ASN A 58 -19.18 -3.88 16.16
CA ASN A 58 -19.56 -4.00 14.75
C ASN A 58 -18.37 -4.43 13.87
N TRP A 59 -18.62 -4.63 12.57
CA TRP A 59 -17.58 -4.85 11.56
C TRP A 59 -16.61 -3.68 11.52
N THR A 60 -15.31 -3.99 11.47
CA THR A 60 -14.25 -2.99 11.30
C THR A 60 -13.61 -3.15 9.93
N ILE A 61 -12.95 -2.09 9.45
CA ILE A 61 -12.17 -2.14 8.23
C ILE A 61 -11.02 -3.13 8.44
N HIS A 62 -10.77 -3.95 7.41
CA HIS A 62 -9.56 -4.75 7.30
C HIS A 62 -8.63 -4.13 6.25
N GLY A 63 -9.19 -3.69 5.12
CA GLY A 63 -8.48 -2.83 4.20
C GLY A 63 -9.17 -2.56 2.88
N LEU A 64 -8.47 -1.83 2.01
CA LEU A 64 -8.91 -1.49 0.66
C LEU A 64 -7.86 -1.96 -0.34
N TRP A 65 -8.13 -3.05 -1.05
CA TRP A 65 -7.10 -3.80 -1.77
C TRP A 65 -7.32 -3.79 -3.28
N PRO A 66 -6.31 -3.43 -4.08
CA PRO A 66 -6.35 -3.62 -5.53
C PRO A 66 -6.55 -5.08 -5.92
N LEU A 67 -7.56 -5.37 -6.75
CA LEU A 67 -7.72 -6.72 -7.29
C LEU A 67 -6.55 -7.05 -8.24
N LYS A 68 -5.87 -8.16 -7.95
CA LYS A 68 -4.76 -8.73 -8.76
C LYS A 68 -3.50 -7.86 -8.83
N ALA A 69 -3.35 -6.88 -7.96
CA ALA A 69 -2.13 -6.08 -7.83
C ALA A 69 -1.75 -5.97 -6.35
N GLN A 70 -0.50 -6.24 -6.01
CA GLN A 70 0.02 -6.20 -4.63
C GLN A 70 1.45 -5.66 -4.64
N GLN A 71 1.91 -5.20 -3.47
CA GLN A 71 3.30 -4.72 -3.25
C GLN A 71 3.74 -3.65 -4.27
N CYS A 72 2.82 -2.74 -4.54
CA CYS A 72 2.96 -1.69 -5.53
C CYS A 72 3.78 -0.56 -4.95
N CYS A 73 4.91 -0.23 -5.59
CA CYS A 73 5.77 0.89 -5.21
C CYS A 73 6.36 0.80 -3.80
N ASN A 74 7.29 -0.15 -3.58
CA ASN A 74 8.15 -0.22 -2.38
C ASN A 74 9.01 1.04 -2.13
N CYS A 75 8.93 2.05 -3.01
CA CYS A 75 9.63 3.32 -2.90
C CYS A 75 8.83 4.42 -2.19
N TRP A 76 7.57 4.17 -1.81
CA TRP A 76 6.71 5.12 -1.10
C TRP A 76 6.30 4.55 0.27
N PRO A 77 7.16 4.73 1.29
CA PRO A 77 6.79 4.38 2.66
C PRO A 77 5.72 5.34 3.18
N MET A 78 4.88 4.83 4.09
CA MET A 78 3.96 5.65 4.87
C MET A 78 4.65 6.14 6.14
N PHE A 79 4.32 7.36 6.57
CA PHE A 79 4.77 7.98 7.82
C PHE A 79 3.59 8.34 8.70
N GLN A 80 3.80 8.47 10.02
CA GLN A 80 2.73 8.82 10.97
C GLN A 80 2.03 10.13 10.60
N SER A 81 2.78 11.10 10.08
CA SER A 81 2.23 12.39 9.62
C SER A 81 1.18 12.25 8.53
N ASP A 82 1.21 11.17 7.73
CA ASP A 82 0.28 10.97 6.62
C ASP A 82 -1.14 10.63 7.09
N VAL A 83 -1.28 10.17 8.34
CA VAL A 83 -2.55 9.71 8.94
C VAL A 83 -2.91 10.44 10.22
N GLN A 84 -2.09 11.39 10.68
CA GLN A 84 -2.25 12.07 11.96
C GLN A 84 -3.63 12.71 12.14
N GLU A 85 -4.16 13.34 11.08
CA GLU A 85 -5.47 14.00 11.12
C GLU A 85 -6.64 13.01 11.16
N LEU A 86 -6.42 11.74 10.77
CA LEU A 86 -7.43 10.68 10.71
C LEU A 86 -7.29 9.66 11.85
N GLU A 87 -6.34 9.87 12.76
CA GLU A 87 -5.95 8.84 13.73
C GLU A 87 -7.11 8.44 14.66
N ALA A 88 -8.00 9.38 15.00
CA ALA A 88 -9.19 9.09 15.80
C ALA A 88 -10.15 8.15 15.06
N GLU A 89 -10.49 8.50 13.82
CA GLU A 89 -11.38 7.71 12.96
C GLU A 89 -10.78 6.35 12.60
N LEU A 90 -9.46 6.27 12.38
CA LEU A 90 -8.77 5.01 12.13
C LEU A 90 -8.80 4.10 13.36
N ASN A 91 -8.62 4.63 14.57
CA ASN A 91 -8.73 3.83 15.78
C ASN A 91 -10.16 3.34 16.05
N GLU A 92 -11.18 4.11 15.64
CA GLU A 92 -12.59 3.71 15.80
C GLU A 92 -13.02 2.68 14.74
N HIS A 93 -12.70 2.92 13.47
CA HIS A 93 -13.24 2.16 12.34
C HIS A 93 -12.27 1.16 11.73
N TRP A 94 -10.96 1.33 11.92
CA TRP A 94 -9.89 0.47 11.39
C TRP A 94 -8.84 0.08 12.46
N PRO A 95 -9.26 -0.40 13.64
CA PRO A 95 -8.34 -0.75 14.73
C PRO A 95 -7.43 -1.93 14.37
N SER A 96 -6.22 -1.94 14.93
CA SER A 96 -5.51 -3.20 15.13
C SER A 96 -6.18 -3.98 16.26
N LEU A 97 -6.48 -5.26 16.01
CA LEU A 97 -6.91 -6.19 17.04
C LEU A 97 -5.72 -6.96 17.65
N ILE A 98 -4.54 -6.88 17.03
CA ILE A 98 -3.31 -7.50 17.52
C ILE A 98 -2.64 -6.57 18.54
N THR A 99 -2.27 -7.11 19.70
CA THR A 99 -1.69 -6.34 20.82
C THR A 99 -0.17 -6.22 20.77
N SER A 100 0.50 -7.07 20.01
CA SER A 100 1.97 -7.12 19.92
C SER A 100 2.59 -6.03 19.03
N LYS A 101 1.76 -5.27 18.30
CA LYS A 101 2.18 -4.21 17.37
C LYS A 101 1.31 -2.96 17.54
N SER A 102 1.83 -1.81 17.15
CA SER A 102 1.06 -0.56 17.16
C SER A 102 -0.01 -0.54 16.06
N SER A 103 -1.05 0.28 16.24
CA SER A 103 -2.07 0.50 15.19
C SER A 103 -1.45 0.99 13.88
N PHE A 104 -0.42 1.86 13.96
CA PHE A 104 0.29 2.34 12.77
C PHE A 104 1.04 1.25 11.99
N HIS A 105 1.45 0.15 12.63
CA HIS A 105 2.00 -0.98 11.88
C HIS A 105 0.92 -1.72 11.09
N PHE A 106 -0.32 -1.72 11.58
CA PHE A 106 -1.42 -2.41 10.92
C PHE A 106 -1.94 -1.64 9.70
N TRP A 107 -2.04 -0.31 9.83
CA TRP A 107 -2.32 0.59 8.70
C TRP A 107 -1.19 0.54 7.66
#